data_AF-M5C457-F1
#
_entry.id   AF-M5C457-F1
#
_cell.length_a   1.000
_cell.length_b   1.000
_cell.length_c   1.000
_cell.angle_alpha   90.00
_cell.angle_beta   90.00
_cell.angle_gamma   90.00
#
_symmetry.space_group_name_H-M   'P 1'
#
loop_
_entity.id
_entity.type
_entity.pdbx_description
1 polymer ?
#
loop_
_entity_poly.entity_id
_entity_poly.type
_entity_poly.pdbx_seq_one_letter_code
_entity_poly.pdbx_strand_id
1 'polypeptide(L)'
;MIFSSLLLPVFGALVAGIVSGSSVLGTRATSNSSYPLPMKLTGSGTYTHDPSIIYNEKSGYYYVFSTHGGVARSKALKGPWTAIGSYLPTGCSVITENAGHCDTWAPDVVNINGTYFVYYSISQFGTQNSIIGVATSKTMEYGSWTDHGAVFSSKPGDRYNSIDANVIKADGKLLFTFGTTSYYFHKRRC
;
A
#
# COMPACT_ATOMS: atom_id res chain seq x y z
N MET A 1 75.05 17.23 -15.92
CA MET A 1 75.95 16.05 -15.97
C MET A 1 76.23 15.66 -14.52
N ILE A 2 76.00 14.46 -13.98
CA ILE A 2 75.69 13.11 -14.49
C ILE A 2 75.08 12.33 -13.30
N PHE A 3 74.02 11.58 -13.59
CA PHE A 3 73.58 10.27 -13.05
C PHE A 3 73.85 9.88 -11.58
N SER A 4 72.79 9.54 -10.83
CA SER A 4 72.33 8.14 -10.58
C SER A 4 72.81 7.72 -9.18
N SER A 5 72.07 7.04 -8.31
CA SER A 5 71.22 5.86 -8.47
C SER A 5 70.42 5.64 -7.18
N LEU A 6 69.19 5.13 -7.30
CA LEU A 6 68.41 4.57 -6.19
C LEU A 6 69.09 3.33 -5.57
N LEU A 7 68.89 3.10 -4.26
CA LEU A 7 68.57 1.78 -3.67
C LEU A 7 68.17 1.89 -2.18
N LEU A 8 66.88 1.62 -1.94
CA LEU A 8 66.16 0.87 -0.88
C LEU A 8 66.56 0.91 0.63
N PRO A 9 65.57 0.68 1.53
CA PRO A 9 65.52 1.18 2.91
C PRO A 9 65.99 0.15 3.94
N VAL A 10 66.18 0.57 5.21
CA VAL A 10 65.79 -0.16 6.45
C VAL A 10 66.30 0.59 7.70
N PHE A 11 65.33 0.87 8.59
CA PHE A 11 65.39 1.07 10.04
C PHE A 11 66.18 2.24 10.66
N GLY A 12 65.41 3.14 11.28
CA GLY A 12 65.88 4.06 12.33
C GLY A 12 64.70 4.44 13.23
N ALA A 13 64.77 4.07 14.49
CA ALA A 13 63.70 4.20 15.47
C ALA A 13 63.54 5.63 16.03
N LEU A 14 62.30 5.90 16.45
CA LEU A 14 61.86 6.73 17.58
C LEU A 14 62.29 8.21 17.65
N VAL A 15 61.32 9.12 17.55
CA VAL A 15 61.15 10.20 18.54
C VAL A 15 59.65 10.48 18.70
N ALA A 16 59.15 10.30 19.92
CA ALA A 16 57.83 10.73 20.34
C ALA A 16 57.77 12.26 20.45
N GLY A 17 56.98 12.90 19.59
CA GLY A 17 56.62 14.31 19.72
C GLY A 17 55.18 14.41 20.21
N ILE A 18 54.99 14.87 21.45
CA ILE A 18 53.69 15.25 21.99
C ILE A 18 53.24 16.50 21.21
N VAL A 19 52.28 16.33 20.30
CA VAL A 19 51.51 17.44 19.74
C VAL A 19 50.19 17.49 20.49
N SER A 20 50.05 18.50 21.35
CA SER A 20 48.79 18.88 21.99
C SER A 20 47.83 19.40 20.91
N GLY A 21 47.21 18.49 20.17
CA GLY A 21 46.14 18.80 19.25
C GLY A 21 44.87 19.07 20.04
N SER A 22 44.51 20.33 20.24
CA SER A 22 43.16 20.71 20.64
C SER A 22 42.21 20.21 19.55
N SER A 23 41.56 19.08 19.80
CA SER A 23 40.49 18.58 18.97
C SER A 23 39.36 19.61 19.03
N VAL A 24 39.23 20.41 17.98
CA VAL A 24 37.98 21.10 17.68
C VAL A 24 36.99 19.97 17.40
N LEU A 25 36.26 19.56 18.44
CA LEU A 25 35.05 18.77 18.31
C LEU A 25 34.09 19.63 17.50
N GLY A 26 34.16 19.49 16.19
CA GLY A 26 33.14 20.01 15.30
C GLY A 26 31.83 19.42 15.76
N THR A 27 31.01 20.22 16.42
CA THR A 27 29.63 19.88 16.73
C THR A 27 28.93 19.67 15.39
N ARG A 28 28.84 18.41 14.97
CA ARG A 28 28.02 18.01 13.85
C ARG A 28 26.60 18.34 14.29
N ALA A 29 26.09 19.49 13.87
CA ALA A 29 24.70 19.85 14.08
C ALA A 29 23.87 18.75 13.42
N THR A 30 23.32 17.85 14.24
CA THR A 30 22.30 16.92 13.80
C THR A 30 21.11 17.80 13.46
N SER A 31 20.89 18.05 12.17
CA SER A 31 19.64 18.62 11.71
C SER A 31 18.54 17.63 12.13
N ASN A 32 17.88 17.90 13.26
CA ASN A 32 16.66 17.22 13.64
C ASN A 32 15.63 17.55 12.56
N SER A 33 15.55 16.72 11.53
CA SER A 33 14.44 16.75 10.58
C SER A 33 13.19 16.34 11.36
N SER A 34 12.51 17.32 11.95
CA SER A 34 11.18 17.14 12.50
C SER A 34 10.23 16.91 11.33
N TYR A 35 9.89 15.65 11.08
CA TYR A 35 8.80 15.34 10.16
C TYR A 35 7.50 15.82 10.82
N PRO A 36 6.65 16.59 10.11
CA PRO A 36 5.38 16.99 10.67
C PRO A 36 4.56 15.74 10.96
N LEU A 37 3.88 15.74 12.12
CA LEU A 37 2.89 14.69 12.40
C LEU A 37 1.83 14.70 11.28
N PRO A 38 1.28 13.53 10.93
CA PRO A 38 0.17 13.48 9.99
C PRO A 38 -0.98 14.37 10.49
N MET A 39 -1.57 15.13 9.58
CA MET A 39 -2.69 16.01 9.92
C MET A 39 -3.87 15.18 10.42
N LYS A 40 -4.52 15.65 11.50
CA LYS A 40 -5.73 15.03 12.02
C LYS A 40 -6.87 15.15 11.00
N LEU A 41 -7.43 14.02 10.59
CA LEU A 41 -8.65 13.96 9.80
C LEU A 41 -9.89 14.17 10.68
N THR A 42 -10.95 14.71 10.11
CA THR A 42 -12.23 14.99 10.81
C THR A 42 -13.40 14.36 10.07
N GLY A 43 -14.53 14.20 10.76
CA GLY A 43 -15.78 13.64 10.19
C GLY A 43 -16.05 12.19 10.63
N SER A 44 -17.16 11.63 10.12
CA SER A 44 -17.63 10.28 10.48
C SER A 44 -16.88 9.15 9.77
N GLY A 45 -16.17 9.45 8.68
CA GLY A 45 -15.47 8.47 7.85
C GLY A 45 -13.95 8.48 8.01
N THR A 46 -13.44 8.65 9.24
CA THR A 46 -11.99 8.76 9.51
C THR A 46 -11.35 7.46 10.01
N TYR A 47 -12.16 6.50 10.45
CA TYR A 47 -11.69 5.17 10.82
C TYR A 47 -11.69 4.28 9.58
N THR A 48 -10.50 3.88 9.13
CA THR A 48 -10.31 3.09 7.92
C THR A 48 -9.18 2.10 8.14
N HIS A 49 -9.39 0.86 7.71
CA HIS A 49 -8.39 -0.20 7.68
C HIS A 49 -8.15 -0.56 6.22
N ASP A 50 -6.90 -0.66 5.81
CA ASP A 50 -6.46 -0.88 4.42
C ASP A 50 -7.13 0.07 3.39
N PRO A 51 -6.87 1.39 3.49
CA PRO A 51 -7.55 2.37 2.65
C PRO A 51 -7.09 2.30 1.18
N SER A 52 -8.04 2.22 0.26
CA SER A 52 -7.82 2.52 -1.17
C SER A 52 -8.58 3.79 -1.57
N ILE A 53 -7.85 4.77 -2.10
CA ILE A 53 -8.37 6.10 -2.43
C ILE A 53 -8.47 6.33 -3.94
N ILE A 54 -9.54 7.00 -4.37
CA ILE A 54 -9.69 7.45 -5.77
C ILE A 54 -10.45 8.79 -5.83
N TYR A 55 -10.11 9.63 -6.81
CA TYR A 55 -10.85 10.85 -7.11
C TYR A 55 -11.85 10.64 -8.24
N ASN A 56 -13.09 11.09 -8.06
CA ASN A 56 -14.12 11.08 -9.09
C ASN A 56 -14.34 12.49 -9.63
N GLU A 57 -13.85 12.75 -10.85
CA GLU A 57 -13.98 14.07 -11.48
C GLU A 57 -15.43 14.50 -11.69
N LYS A 58 -16.36 13.56 -11.92
CA LYS A 58 -17.77 13.88 -12.17
C LYS A 58 -18.50 14.35 -10.92
N SER A 59 -18.21 13.76 -9.76
CA SER A 59 -18.84 14.14 -8.49
C SER A 59 -18.02 15.16 -7.70
N GLY A 60 -16.73 15.30 -8.01
CA GLY A 60 -15.80 16.21 -7.33
C GLY A 60 -15.37 15.72 -5.94
N TYR A 61 -15.52 14.42 -5.66
CA TYR A 61 -15.16 13.82 -4.36
C TYR A 61 -13.98 12.86 -4.50
N TYR A 62 -13.15 12.82 -3.46
CA TYR A 62 -12.32 11.67 -3.12
C TYR A 62 -13.18 10.63 -2.42
N TYR A 63 -12.99 9.36 -2.75
CA TYR A 63 -13.58 8.21 -2.08
C TYR A 63 -12.48 7.34 -1.49
N VAL A 64 -12.70 6.82 -0.29
CA VAL A 64 -11.84 5.83 0.37
C VAL A 64 -12.67 4.58 0.62
N PHE A 65 -12.18 3.45 0.13
CA PHE A 65 -12.70 2.11 0.38
C PHE A 65 -11.82 1.44 1.42
N SER A 66 -12.41 0.59 2.24
CA SER A 66 -11.71 -0.02 3.37
C SER A 66 -12.23 -1.40 3.68
N THR A 67 -11.41 -2.14 4.43
CA THR A 67 -11.79 -3.40 5.06
C THR A 67 -13.10 -3.24 5.84
N HIS A 68 -13.89 -4.31 5.90
CA HIS A 68 -15.29 -4.36 6.36
C HIS A 68 -16.30 -3.66 5.45
N GLY A 69 -15.92 -3.44 4.18
CA GLY A 69 -16.82 -2.92 3.16
C GLY A 69 -17.04 -1.41 3.19
N GLY A 70 -16.45 -0.69 4.14
CA GLY A 70 -16.75 0.72 4.40
C GLY A 70 -16.28 1.65 3.28
N VAL A 71 -17.14 2.62 2.93
CA VAL A 71 -16.81 3.72 2.02
C VAL A 71 -17.00 5.06 2.72
N ALA A 72 -16.01 5.93 2.59
CA ALA A 72 -16.08 7.34 2.98
C ALA A 72 -15.75 8.25 1.81
N ARG A 73 -16.26 9.48 1.82
CA ARG A 73 -15.91 10.49 0.80
C ARG A 73 -15.64 11.86 1.39
N SER A 74 -14.86 12.67 0.69
CA SER A 74 -14.64 14.08 1.00
C SER A 74 -14.30 14.89 -0.25
N LYS A 75 -14.57 16.20 -0.25
CA LYS A 75 -14.11 17.10 -1.32
C LYS A 75 -12.64 17.48 -1.18
N ALA A 76 -12.04 17.27 0.00
CA ALA A 76 -10.66 17.59 0.28
C ALA A 76 -9.99 16.45 1.05
N LEU A 77 -8.71 16.21 0.77
CA LEU A 77 -7.93 15.16 1.46
C LEU A 77 -7.87 15.37 2.98
N LYS A 78 -7.95 16.63 3.44
CA LYS A 78 -7.98 17.00 4.86
C LYS A 78 -9.34 16.71 5.54
N GLY A 79 -10.35 16.30 4.77
CA GLY A 79 -11.71 16.14 5.24
C GLY A 79 -12.54 17.44 5.19
N PRO A 80 -13.70 17.47 5.87
CA PRO A 80 -14.25 16.37 6.65
C PRO A 80 -14.60 15.16 5.77
N TRP A 81 -14.35 13.96 6.27
CA TRP A 81 -14.69 12.69 5.64
C TRP A 81 -16.05 12.22 6.14
N THR A 82 -16.94 11.87 5.23
CA THR A 82 -18.28 11.37 5.54
C THR A 82 -18.37 9.90 5.15
N ALA A 83 -18.66 9.03 6.11
CA ALA A 83 -19.01 7.64 5.82
C ALA A 83 -20.34 7.58 5.05
N ILE A 84 -20.39 6.80 3.96
CA ILE A 84 -21.58 6.66 3.11
C ILE A 84 -22.13 5.21 3.08
N GLY A 85 -21.59 4.33 3.93
CA GLY A 85 -22.03 2.95 4.07
C GLY A 85 -21.12 1.95 3.36
N SER A 86 -21.62 0.71 3.23
CA SER A 86 -20.89 -0.37 2.56
C SER A 86 -21.07 -0.31 1.03
N TYR A 87 -20.02 -0.67 0.27
CA TYR A 87 -20.17 -0.84 -1.17
C TYR A 87 -20.92 -2.13 -1.55
N LEU A 88 -20.98 -3.14 -0.67
CA LEU A 88 -21.81 -4.35 -0.83
C LEU A 88 -22.81 -4.49 0.32
N PRO A 89 -23.86 -3.63 0.38
CA PRO A 89 -24.78 -3.60 1.52
C PRO A 89 -25.67 -4.84 1.64
N THR A 90 -25.84 -5.60 0.57
CA THR A 90 -26.63 -6.84 0.54
C THR A 90 -25.77 -8.10 0.68
N GLY A 91 -24.47 -7.94 0.94
CA GLY A 91 -23.51 -9.03 0.99
C GLY A 91 -22.83 -9.33 -0.35
N CYS A 92 -21.92 -10.30 -0.31
CA CYS A 92 -21.07 -10.74 -1.40
C CYS A 92 -21.68 -11.99 -2.04
N SER A 93 -21.59 -12.12 -3.37
CA SER A 93 -21.97 -13.33 -4.11
C SER A 93 -21.03 -14.51 -3.86
N VAL A 94 -19.83 -14.23 -3.35
CA VAL A 94 -18.80 -15.22 -3.05
C VAL A 94 -18.39 -15.14 -1.58
N ILE A 95 -18.37 -16.31 -0.95
CA ILE A 95 -17.96 -16.49 0.44
C ILE A 95 -17.15 -17.79 0.49
N THR A 96 -15.94 -17.75 1.05
CA THR A 96 -15.19 -18.98 1.32
C THR A 96 -15.86 -19.74 2.47
N GLU A 97 -15.87 -21.07 2.43
CA GLU A 97 -16.45 -21.93 3.49
C GLU A 97 -16.02 -21.50 4.91
N ASN A 98 -14.76 -21.11 5.05
CA ASN A 98 -14.13 -20.72 6.30
C ASN A 98 -14.47 -19.30 6.79
N ALA A 99 -14.86 -18.39 5.89
CA ALA A 99 -15.22 -17.02 6.27
C ALA A 99 -16.64 -16.95 6.85
N GLY A 100 -17.54 -17.82 6.38
CA GLY A 100 -18.91 -17.96 6.91
C GLY A 100 -19.86 -16.78 6.66
N HIS A 101 -19.36 -15.61 6.26
CA HIS A 101 -20.13 -14.41 5.93
C HIS A 101 -19.33 -13.50 4.97
N CYS A 102 -20.00 -12.50 4.41
CA CYS A 102 -19.37 -11.46 3.61
C CYS A 102 -18.70 -10.43 4.53
N ASP A 103 -17.39 -10.55 4.69
CA ASP A 103 -16.51 -9.54 5.30
C ASP A 103 -15.36 -9.28 4.33
N THR A 104 -15.39 -8.11 3.69
CA THR A 104 -14.46 -7.78 2.61
C THR A 104 -13.19 -7.13 3.15
N TRP A 105 -12.03 -7.60 2.70
CA TRP A 105 -10.72 -7.12 3.16
C TRP A 105 -9.93 -6.44 2.06
N ALA A 106 -9.13 -5.46 2.48
CA ALA A 106 -8.13 -4.72 1.70
C ALA A 106 -8.56 -4.44 0.26
N PRO A 107 -9.65 -3.67 0.08
CA PRO A 107 -10.15 -3.40 -1.25
C PRO A 107 -9.22 -2.45 -2.02
N ASP A 108 -9.18 -2.58 -3.34
CA ASP A 108 -8.52 -1.64 -4.24
C ASP A 108 -9.48 -1.17 -5.33
N VAL A 109 -9.54 0.15 -5.53
CA VAL A 109 -10.46 0.78 -6.49
C VAL A 109 -9.71 1.40 -7.66
N VAL A 110 -10.17 1.10 -8.86
CA VAL A 110 -9.60 1.64 -10.10
C VAL A 110 -10.70 2.08 -11.06
N ASN A 111 -10.47 3.17 -11.79
CA ASN A 111 -11.32 3.56 -12.91
C ASN A 111 -10.74 3.03 -14.23
N ILE A 112 -11.55 2.26 -14.96
CA ILE A 112 -11.21 1.77 -16.30
C ILE A 112 -12.36 2.19 -17.22
N ASN A 113 -12.06 3.12 -18.14
CA ASN A 113 -13.00 3.61 -19.16
C ASN A 113 -14.34 4.09 -18.58
N GLY A 114 -14.31 4.79 -17.43
CA GLY A 114 -15.51 5.35 -16.80
C GLY A 114 -16.34 4.34 -16.00
N THR A 115 -15.86 3.11 -15.82
CA THR A 115 -16.37 2.16 -14.84
C THR A 115 -15.39 2.08 -13.67
N TYR A 116 -15.90 2.19 -12.46
CA TYR A 116 -15.14 1.94 -11.25
C TYR A 116 -15.23 0.47 -10.90
N PHE A 117 -14.08 -0.15 -10.66
CA PHE A 117 -13.96 -1.53 -10.20
C PHE A 117 -13.41 -1.46 -8.79
N VAL A 118 -14.03 -2.19 -7.86
CA VAL A 118 -13.45 -2.47 -6.55
C VAL A 118 -13.14 -3.96 -6.48
N TYR A 119 -11.85 -4.27 -6.37
CA TYR A 119 -11.39 -5.63 -6.10
C TYR A 119 -11.32 -5.77 -4.59
N TYR A 120 -11.86 -6.87 -4.07
CA TYR A 120 -11.96 -7.10 -2.63
C TYR A 120 -11.58 -8.53 -2.30
N SER A 121 -11.15 -8.78 -1.07
CA SER A 121 -10.77 -10.11 -0.62
C SER A 121 -11.81 -10.69 0.32
N ILE A 122 -12.03 -12.01 0.27
CA ILE A 122 -12.73 -12.76 1.34
C ILE A 122 -11.76 -13.84 1.82
N SER A 123 -11.55 -13.90 3.13
CA SER A 123 -10.57 -14.80 3.74
C SER A 123 -10.88 -15.05 5.22
N GLN A 124 -10.18 -16.01 5.80
CA GLN A 124 -10.08 -16.22 7.24
C GLN A 124 -8.62 -16.05 7.69
N PHE A 125 -8.41 -15.46 8.87
CA PHE A 125 -7.08 -15.27 9.45
C PHE A 125 -6.28 -16.57 9.51
N GLY A 126 -5.02 -16.50 9.10
CA GLY A 126 -4.09 -17.64 9.17
C GLY A 126 -4.30 -18.72 8.11
N THR A 127 -5.22 -18.54 7.14
CA THR A 127 -5.49 -19.51 6.08
C THR A 127 -5.07 -18.99 4.71
N GLN A 128 -4.86 -19.90 3.74
CA GLN A 128 -4.69 -19.57 2.32
C GLN A 128 -5.97 -19.83 1.51
N ASN A 129 -7.07 -20.21 2.17
CA ASN A 129 -8.36 -20.40 1.54
C ASN A 129 -9.02 -19.04 1.37
N SER A 130 -8.68 -18.36 0.28
CA SER A 130 -9.00 -16.96 0.08
C SER A 130 -9.41 -16.72 -1.37
N ILE A 131 -10.21 -15.69 -1.57
CA ILE A 131 -10.64 -15.27 -2.89
C ILE A 131 -10.47 -13.76 -3.04
N ILE A 132 -10.22 -13.34 -4.28
CA ILE A 132 -10.39 -11.97 -4.71
C ILE A 132 -11.65 -11.92 -5.56
N GLY A 133 -12.62 -11.12 -5.14
CA GLY A 133 -13.82 -10.80 -5.91
C GLY A 133 -13.72 -9.42 -6.57
N VAL A 134 -14.69 -9.10 -7.42
CA VAL A 134 -14.80 -7.79 -8.05
C VAL A 134 -16.24 -7.29 -8.09
N ALA A 135 -16.44 -6.03 -7.73
CA ALA A 135 -17.69 -5.32 -7.94
C ALA A 135 -17.46 -4.06 -8.79
N THR A 136 -18.50 -3.62 -9.50
CA THR A 136 -18.41 -2.44 -10.38
C THR A 136 -19.48 -1.40 -10.07
N SER A 137 -19.15 -0.13 -10.27
CA SER A 137 -20.09 0.98 -10.21
C SER A 137 -19.76 2.04 -11.27
N LYS A 138 -20.77 2.83 -11.67
CA LYS A 138 -20.57 4.03 -12.50
C LYS A 138 -20.40 5.32 -11.68
N THR A 139 -20.77 5.31 -10.40
CA THR A 139 -20.84 6.52 -9.55
C THR A 139 -20.07 6.40 -8.24
N MET A 140 -19.80 5.17 -7.77
CA MET A 140 -19.27 4.82 -6.44
C MET A 140 -20.20 5.16 -5.27
N GLU A 141 -21.45 5.55 -5.53
CA GLU A 141 -22.43 5.83 -4.48
C GLU A 141 -22.94 4.54 -3.83
N TYR A 142 -23.48 4.67 -2.62
CA TYR A 142 -24.18 3.58 -1.94
C TYR A 142 -25.28 2.98 -2.84
N GLY A 143 -25.35 1.65 -2.89
CA GLY A 143 -26.34 0.92 -3.69
C GLY A 143 -26.11 0.93 -5.21
N SER A 144 -25.04 1.56 -5.71
CA SER A 144 -24.72 1.60 -7.14
C SER A 144 -23.82 0.47 -7.62
N TRP A 145 -23.39 -0.40 -6.70
CA TRP A 145 -22.42 -1.46 -6.96
C TRP A 145 -23.11 -2.74 -7.38
N THR A 146 -22.52 -3.41 -8.37
CA THR A 146 -22.90 -4.75 -8.82
C THR A 146 -21.73 -5.68 -8.57
N ASP A 147 -21.94 -6.72 -7.77
CA ASP A 147 -20.94 -7.75 -7.53
C ASP A 147 -20.91 -8.77 -8.68
N HIS A 148 -19.71 -9.19 -9.07
CA HIS A 148 -19.47 -10.16 -10.15
C HIS A 148 -18.82 -11.44 -9.65
N GLY A 149 -18.56 -11.55 -8.34
CA GLY A 149 -17.97 -12.73 -7.74
C GLY A 149 -16.46 -12.84 -7.95
N ALA A 150 -15.95 -14.07 -7.85
CA ALA A 150 -14.52 -14.34 -7.75
C ALA A 150 -13.77 -14.23 -9.09
N VAL A 151 -12.59 -13.62 -9.04
CA VAL A 151 -11.63 -13.54 -10.15
C VAL A 151 -10.34 -14.31 -9.86
N PHE A 152 -9.94 -14.41 -8.59
CA PHE A 152 -8.82 -15.23 -8.15
C PHE A 152 -9.19 -16.02 -6.90
N SER A 153 -8.58 -17.19 -6.74
CA SER A 153 -8.69 -18.01 -5.55
C SER A 153 -7.36 -18.69 -5.24
N SER A 154 -7.16 -18.98 -3.96
CA SER A 154 -6.09 -19.83 -3.45
C SER A 154 -6.65 -20.82 -2.46
N LYS A 155 -5.89 -21.88 -2.22
CA LYS A 155 -6.15 -22.92 -1.22
C LYS A 155 -4.88 -23.21 -0.42
N PRO A 156 -4.99 -23.89 0.74
CA PRO A 156 -3.83 -24.36 1.49
C PRO A 156 -2.83 -25.12 0.60
N GLY A 157 -1.56 -24.74 0.68
CA GLY A 157 -0.46 -25.30 -0.11
C GLY A 157 -0.11 -24.53 -1.38
N ASP A 158 -0.94 -23.55 -1.80
CA ASP A 158 -0.59 -22.69 -2.92
C ASP A 158 0.60 -21.78 -2.57
N ARG A 159 1.32 -21.31 -3.60
CA ARG A 159 2.51 -20.45 -3.43
C ARG A 159 2.20 -18.99 -3.12
N TYR A 160 0.92 -18.64 -3.08
CA TYR A 160 0.39 -17.30 -2.87
C TYR A 160 -0.88 -17.36 -2.04
N ASN A 161 -1.29 -16.22 -1.50
CA ASN A 161 -2.62 -16.06 -0.93
C ASN A 161 -3.41 -15.04 -1.75
N SER A 162 -4.66 -15.34 -2.11
CA SER A 162 -5.49 -14.48 -2.95
C SER A 162 -6.19 -13.42 -2.10
N ILE A 163 -5.40 -12.47 -1.61
CA ILE A 163 -5.85 -11.30 -0.84
C ILE A 163 -5.09 -10.05 -1.28
N ASP A 164 -5.49 -8.87 -0.80
CA ASP A 164 -4.78 -7.59 -0.94
C ASP A 164 -4.51 -7.22 -2.40
N ALA A 165 -5.57 -7.25 -3.22
CA ALA A 165 -5.49 -6.86 -4.62
C ALA A 165 -4.99 -5.42 -4.78
N ASN A 166 -4.23 -5.16 -5.83
CA ASN A 166 -3.88 -3.82 -6.28
C ASN A 166 -3.73 -3.77 -7.81
N VAL A 167 -4.41 -2.83 -8.44
CA VAL A 167 -4.43 -2.64 -9.90
C VAL A 167 -3.77 -1.33 -10.28
N ILE A 168 -2.66 -1.44 -10.99
CA ILE A 168 -1.86 -0.29 -11.43
C ILE A 168 -1.94 -0.18 -12.95
N LYS A 169 -2.17 1.04 -13.44
CA LYS A 169 -1.99 1.35 -14.86
C LYS A 169 -0.57 1.89 -15.09
N ALA A 170 0.23 1.15 -15.82
CA ALA A 170 1.61 1.52 -16.18
C ALA A 170 1.90 1.16 -17.64
N ASP A 171 2.51 2.09 -18.40
CA ASP A 171 2.89 1.90 -19.80
C ASP A 171 1.74 1.41 -20.70
N GLY A 172 0.54 1.96 -20.50
CA GLY A 172 -0.66 1.57 -21.24
C GLY A 172 -1.21 0.19 -20.88
N LYS A 173 -0.66 -0.49 -19.87
CA LYS A 173 -1.09 -1.82 -19.41
C LYS A 173 -1.70 -1.74 -18.02
N LEU A 174 -2.63 -2.65 -17.76
CA LEU A 174 -3.09 -2.92 -16.40
C LEU A 174 -2.24 -4.05 -15.81
N LEU A 175 -1.70 -3.80 -14.62
CA LEU A 175 -0.93 -4.73 -13.84
C LEU A 175 -1.74 -5.05 -12.60
N PHE A 176 -1.96 -6.34 -12.36
CA PHE A 176 -2.66 -6.83 -11.18
C PHE A 176 -1.63 -7.47 -10.26
N THR A 177 -1.50 -6.93 -9.05
CA THR A 177 -0.68 -7.51 -7.98
C THR A 177 -1.56 -7.88 -6.81
N PHE A 178 -1.21 -8.95 -6.10
CA PHE A 178 -1.92 -9.36 -4.89
C PHE A 178 -1.03 -10.25 -4.03
N GLY A 179 -1.42 -10.46 -2.78
CA GLY A 179 -0.77 -11.33 -1.83
C GLY A 179 -0.39 -10.62 -0.53
N THR A 180 0.05 -11.43 0.44
CA THR A 180 0.46 -10.97 1.77
C THR A 180 1.84 -11.52 2.12
N THR A 181 2.51 -10.95 3.12
CA THR A 181 3.93 -11.22 3.45
C THR A 181 4.26 -12.69 3.74
N SER A 182 3.29 -13.52 4.08
CA SER A 182 3.51 -14.96 4.31
C SER A 182 3.77 -15.74 3.02
N TYR A 183 3.34 -15.23 1.85
CA TYR A 183 3.46 -15.90 0.54
C TYR A 183 3.53 -14.84 -0.57
N TYR A 184 4.74 -14.59 -1.09
CA TYR A 184 5.13 -13.71 -2.23
C TYR A 184 4.03 -12.93 -2.98
N PHE A 185 4.27 -11.65 -3.27
CA PHE A 185 3.45 -10.87 -4.21
C PHE A 185 3.40 -11.51 -5.60
N HIS A 186 2.21 -11.84 -6.07
CA HIS A 186 1.99 -12.41 -7.40
C HIS A 186 1.54 -11.32 -8.37
N LYS A 187 2.19 -11.25 -9.55
CA LYS A 187 1.87 -10.26 -10.61
C LYS A 187 1.30 -10.96 -11.82
N ARG A 188 0.16 -10.51 -12.33
CA ARG A 188 -0.39 -10.92 -13.65
C ARG A 188 -0.66 -9.70 -14.53
N ARG A 189 -0.61 -9.91 -15.84
CA ARG A 189 -1.21 -8.96 -16.80
C ARG A 189 -2.71 -9.22 -16.83
N CYS A 190 -3.51 -8.16 -16.67
CA CYS A 190 -4.95 -8.23 -16.92
C CYS A 190 -5.21 -8.40 -18.42
#